data_AF-A0A284VR32-F1
#
_entry.id   AF-A0A284VR32-F1
#
_cell.length_a   1.000
_cell.length_b   1.000
_cell.length_c   1.000
_cell.angle_alpha   90.00
_cell.angle_beta   90.00
_cell.angle_gamma   90.00
#
_symmetry.space_group_name_H-M   'P 1'
#
loop_
_entity.id
_entity.type
_entity.pdbx_description
1 polymer ?
#
loop_
_entity_poly.entity_id
_entity_poly.type
_entity_poly.pdbx_seq_one_letter_code
_entity_poly.pdbx_strand_id
1 'polypeptide(L)'
;MNRKDLVLYLIFYYSRFYREDIFISFFTLLILVCAVKYAENIKDNGSVLRFFYLFTGAVALALMATLKENAYIAMALVILFLLLLFIREKRYRGLIGKLRKLDRKLLIVLSEGVFFILIFLTVFSLFYTGKVFDLYGIKAVLDKGIAYWYEMHKIQRIGGPMYFYLPLMALYELPVLIFGFAGIVHYYKKNNLFMTFLGYWAMTNLIIYSYLQEKVPWLVLIPLLPLILIAAAYLGELLPRLRFNSKIGAATIIFLVIGSSYFVYSSILLNYYNYTNPAEPLIQAAQPPQKFSELINKINEISLQYQNQSTEIQVTDAEMETQFLWYLRHYNNIKWRVNISSKFNAPLIVVKDSDGESEADIIKRSLNTDYERLDSAKMSWYWFKTSDITLDYLLYRRMDRSPSEYRIVLFYKPKYLD
;
A
#
# COMPACT_ATOMS: atom_id res chain seq x y z
N MET A 1 5.95 -32.57 8.24
CA MET A 1 5.54 -31.50 7.31
C MET A 1 5.29 -30.24 8.15
N ASN A 2 6.35 -29.55 8.58
CA ASN A 2 6.27 -28.37 9.44
C ASN A 2 6.21 -27.11 8.56
N ARG A 3 5.01 -26.63 8.22
CA ARG A 3 4.87 -25.24 7.80
C ARG A 3 4.95 -24.38 9.06
N LYS A 4 6.14 -23.86 9.33
CA LYS A 4 6.27 -22.66 10.16
C LYS A 4 5.82 -21.51 9.28
N ASP A 5 4.51 -21.29 9.21
CA ASP A 5 3.97 -20.12 8.52
C ASP A 5 4.42 -18.90 9.33
N LEU A 6 5.48 -18.25 8.85
CA LEU A 6 5.89 -16.95 9.33
C LEU A 6 4.80 -15.98 8.88
N VAL A 7 3.80 -15.76 9.72
CA VAL A 7 2.73 -14.82 9.43
C VAL A 7 3.32 -13.42 9.50
N LEU A 8 3.61 -12.85 8.34
CA LEU A 8 4.09 -11.49 8.20
C LEU A 8 2.92 -10.53 8.41
N TYR A 9 3.11 -9.60 9.34
CA TYR A 9 2.09 -8.73 9.89
C TYR A 9 1.40 -7.92 8.78
N LEU A 10 2.22 -7.25 7.96
CA LEU A 10 1.73 -6.31 6.95
C LEU A 10 1.07 -7.03 5.77
N ILE A 11 1.60 -8.18 5.37
CA ILE A 11 1.02 -8.99 4.29
C ILE A 11 -0.33 -9.55 4.71
N PHE A 12 -0.43 -10.06 5.95
CA PHE A 12 -1.70 -10.57 6.48
C PHE A 12 -2.76 -9.47 6.52
N TYR A 13 -2.44 -8.29 7.05
CA TYR A 13 -3.37 -7.16 7.09
C TYR A 13 -3.87 -6.78 5.69
N TYR A 14 -2.95 -6.56 4.73
CA TYR A 14 -3.35 -6.12 3.39
C TYR A 14 -4.04 -7.19 2.55
N SER A 15 -3.84 -8.47 2.84
CA SER A 15 -4.55 -9.56 2.16
C SER A 15 -6.06 -9.58 2.42
N ARG A 16 -6.55 -8.87 3.45
CA ARG A 16 -7.97 -8.79 3.83
C ARG A 16 -8.72 -7.67 3.14
N PHE A 17 -8.03 -6.82 2.38
CA PHE A 17 -8.64 -5.70 1.67
C PHE A 17 -8.86 -6.06 0.21
N TYR A 18 -9.99 -5.60 -0.33
CA TYR A 18 -10.25 -5.63 -1.77
C TYR A 18 -9.44 -4.51 -2.44
N ARG A 19 -8.11 -4.67 -2.47
CA ARG A 19 -7.17 -3.70 -3.02
C ARG A 19 -6.08 -4.40 -3.82
N GLU A 20 -5.60 -3.73 -4.85
CA GLU A 20 -4.72 -4.26 -5.87
C GLU A 20 -3.28 -4.59 -5.39
N ASP A 21 -2.83 -4.04 -4.26
CA ASP A 21 -1.44 -4.18 -3.79
C ASP A 21 -1.00 -5.63 -3.54
N ILE A 22 -1.92 -6.47 -3.03
CA ILE A 22 -1.62 -7.87 -2.76
C ILE A 22 -1.33 -8.64 -4.06
N PHE A 23 -2.03 -8.30 -5.14
CA PHE A 23 -1.81 -8.89 -6.45
C PHE A 23 -0.51 -8.38 -7.08
N ILE A 24 -0.12 -7.11 -6.84
CA ILE A 24 1.20 -6.61 -7.23
C ILE A 24 2.31 -7.42 -6.54
N SER A 25 2.20 -7.69 -5.23
CA SER A 25 3.17 -8.54 -4.53
C SER A 25 3.21 -9.96 -5.10
N PHE A 26 2.04 -10.55 -5.41
CA PHE A 26 1.94 -11.88 -6.03
C PHE A 26 2.63 -11.92 -7.40
N PHE A 27 2.29 -11.02 -8.32
CA PHE A 27 2.90 -10.99 -9.65
C PHE A 27 4.40 -10.71 -9.58
N THR A 28 4.84 -9.84 -8.68
CA THR A 28 6.26 -9.57 -8.49
C THR A 28 7.04 -10.81 -8.03
N LEU A 29 6.49 -11.59 -7.09
CA LEU A 29 7.07 -12.87 -6.69
C LEU A 29 7.06 -13.89 -7.84
N LEU A 30 5.95 -13.97 -8.59
CA LEU A 30 5.84 -14.88 -9.72
C LEU A 30 6.89 -14.57 -10.81
N ILE A 31 7.09 -13.28 -11.12
CA ILE A 31 8.14 -12.82 -12.04
C ILE A 31 9.52 -13.18 -11.51
N LEU A 32 9.78 -12.97 -10.22
CA LEU A 32 11.05 -13.35 -9.59
C LEU A 32 11.32 -14.85 -9.71
N VAL A 33 10.33 -15.69 -9.38
CA VAL A 33 10.43 -17.15 -9.49
C VAL A 33 10.66 -17.57 -10.94
N CYS A 34 9.91 -17.00 -11.89
CA CYS A 34 10.10 -17.27 -13.31
C CYS A 34 11.50 -16.86 -13.78
N ALA A 35 12.02 -15.71 -13.34
CA ALA A 35 13.36 -15.25 -13.69
C ALA A 35 14.46 -16.17 -13.13
N VAL A 36 14.33 -16.61 -11.87
CA VAL A 36 15.26 -17.56 -11.24
C VAL A 36 15.22 -18.90 -11.95
N LYS A 37 14.03 -19.45 -12.18
CA LYS A 37 13.85 -20.74 -12.85
C LYS A 37 14.28 -20.70 -14.30
N TYR A 38 14.04 -19.60 -15.00
CA TYR A 38 14.60 -19.37 -16.32
C TYR A 38 16.13 -19.40 -16.30
N ALA A 39 16.76 -18.72 -15.34
CA ALA A 39 18.22 -18.67 -15.20
C ALA A 39 18.85 -20.04 -14.88
N GLU A 40 18.20 -20.85 -14.02
CA GLU A 40 18.63 -22.22 -13.71
C GLU A 40 18.61 -23.12 -14.96
N ASN A 41 17.62 -22.94 -15.83
CA ASN A 41 17.44 -23.75 -17.05
C ASN A 41 18.18 -23.18 -18.29
N ILE A 42 19.07 -22.18 -18.15
CA ILE A 42 19.83 -21.61 -19.28
C ILE A 42 20.74 -22.64 -19.96
N LYS A 43 21.24 -23.63 -19.21
CA LYS A 43 22.19 -24.63 -19.74
C LYS A 43 21.50 -25.72 -20.58
N ASP A 44 20.20 -25.94 -20.37
CA ASP A 44 19.42 -26.89 -21.14
C ASP A 44 18.90 -26.20 -22.41
N ASN A 45 19.66 -26.37 -23.50
CA ASN A 45 19.31 -25.84 -24.82
C ASN A 45 17.91 -26.31 -25.25
N GLY A 46 16.91 -25.45 -25.12
CA GLY A 46 15.56 -25.64 -25.67
C GLY A 46 14.58 -26.42 -24.78
N SER A 47 14.82 -26.52 -23.47
CA SER A 47 13.83 -27.12 -22.57
C SER A 47 12.48 -26.39 -22.63
N VAL A 48 11.37 -27.13 -22.81
CA VAL A 48 9.99 -26.61 -22.79
C VAL A 48 9.73 -25.78 -21.53
N LEU A 49 10.35 -26.17 -20.41
CA LEU A 49 10.28 -25.45 -19.14
C LEU A 49 10.83 -24.02 -19.24
N ARG A 50 11.91 -23.81 -20.01
CA ARG A 50 12.52 -22.48 -20.18
C ARG A 50 11.56 -21.51 -20.88
N PHE A 51 10.90 -21.99 -21.94
CA PHE A 51 9.88 -21.21 -22.64
C PHE A 51 8.64 -20.97 -21.77
N PHE A 52 8.24 -21.97 -20.97
CA PHE A 52 7.14 -21.83 -20.03
C PHE A 52 7.39 -20.72 -19.00
N TYR A 53 8.59 -20.64 -18.43
CA TYR A 53 8.94 -19.56 -17.49
C TYR A 53 9.01 -18.19 -18.16
N LEU A 54 9.51 -18.09 -19.40
CA LEU A 54 9.49 -16.83 -20.16
C LEU A 54 8.05 -16.38 -20.44
N PHE A 55 7.21 -17.28 -20.93
CA PHE A 55 5.80 -17.01 -21.21
C PHE A 55 5.07 -16.56 -19.93
N THR A 56 5.18 -17.35 -18.86
CA THR A 56 4.52 -17.05 -17.59
C THR A 56 5.02 -15.74 -16.99
N GLY A 57 6.32 -15.47 -17.06
CA GLY A 57 6.91 -14.21 -16.62
C GLY A 57 6.40 -13.00 -17.42
N ALA A 58 6.26 -13.13 -18.74
CA ALA A 58 5.74 -12.07 -19.61
C ALA A 58 4.25 -11.78 -19.33
N VAL A 59 3.43 -12.83 -19.18
CA VAL A 59 2.03 -12.71 -18.80
C VAL A 59 1.89 -12.06 -17.42
N ALA A 60 2.66 -12.52 -16.43
CA ALA A 60 2.64 -11.95 -15.09
C ALA A 60 3.04 -10.46 -15.09
N LEU A 61 4.06 -10.08 -15.88
CA LEU A 61 4.47 -8.69 -16.01
C LEU A 61 3.39 -7.83 -16.67
N ALA A 62 2.73 -8.33 -17.71
CA ALA A 62 1.64 -7.62 -18.37
C ALA A 62 0.45 -7.42 -17.43
N LEU A 63 0.04 -8.47 -16.70
CA LEU A 63 -1.03 -8.40 -15.71
C LEU A 63 -0.70 -7.42 -14.58
N MET A 64 0.55 -7.42 -14.11
CA MET A 64 1.02 -6.45 -13.11
C MET A 64 0.90 -5.02 -13.64
N ALA A 65 1.31 -4.78 -14.89
CA ALA A 65 1.27 -3.47 -15.54
C ALA A 65 -0.15 -2.96 -15.83
N THR A 66 -1.09 -3.85 -16.13
CA THR A 66 -2.51 -3.50 -16.34
C THR A 66 -3.27 -3.32 -15.04
N LEU A 67 -2.75 -3.85 -13.93
CA LEU A 67 -3.42 -3.83 -12.63
C LEU A 67 -3.18 -2.52 -11.87
N LYS A 68 -1.92 -2.07 -11.78
CA LYS A 68 -1.56 -0.87 -11.03
C LYS A 68 -0.38 -0.14 -11.66
N GLU A 69 -0.46 1.17 -11.63
CA GLU A 69 0.52 2.11 -12.16
C GLU A 69 1.91 2.02 -11.49
N ASN A 70 2.01 1.48 -10.28
CA ASN A 70 3.29 1.21 -9.61
C ASN A 70 4.16 0.18 -10.36
N ALA A 71 3.55 -0.65 -11.20
CA ALA A 71 4.27 -1.62 -12.01
C ALA A 71 5.29 -0.95 -12.95
N TYR A 72 5.01 0.27 -13.43
CA TYR A 72 5.93 1.02 -14.28
C TYR A 72 7.23 1.37 -13.55
N ILE A 73 7.13 1.76 -12.28
CA ILE A 73 8.30 2.02 -11.41
C ILE A 73 9.09 0.72 -11.21
N ALA A 74 8.40 -0.39 -10.90
CA ALA A 74 9.06 -1.69 -10.72
C ALA A 74 9.82 -2.13 -11.99
N MET A 75 9.20 -1.99 -13.17
CA MET A 75 9.83 -2.28 -14.46
C MET A 75 11.07 -1.41 -14.69
N ALA A 76 10.97 -0.10 -14.47
CA ALA A 76 12.08 0.83 -14.63
C ALA A 76 13.26 0.47 -13.71
N LEU A 77 13.00 0.07 -12.47
CA LEU A 77 14.03 -0.33 -11.51
C LEU A 77 14.72 -1.64 -11.89
N VAL A 78 13.98 -2.62 -12.39
CA VAL A 78 14.58 -3.86 -12.90
C VAL A 78 15.47 -3.57 -14.11
N ILE A 79 14.99 -2.75 -15.05
CA ILE A 79 15.80 -2.34 -16.22
C ILE A 79 17.06 -1.61 -15.77
N LEU A 80 16.96 -0.68 -14.82
CA LEU A 80 18.10 0.04 -14.26
C LEU A 80 19.10 -0.92 -13.62
N PHE A 81 18.65 -1.92 -12.85
CA PHE A 81 19.54 -2.93 -12.28
C PHE A 81 20.29 -3.71 -13.36
N LEU A 82 19.58 -4.18 -14.40
CA LEU A 82 20.19 -4.92 -15.50
C LEU A 82 21.22 -4.08 -16.27
N LEU A 83 20.94 -2.78 -16.43
CA LEU A 83 21.87 -1.82 -17.03
C LEU A 83 23.12 -1.63 -16.16
N LEU A 84 22.96 -1.44 -14.86
CA LEU A 84 24.09 -1.32 -13.91
C LEU A 84 24.93 -2.60 -13.89
N LEU A 85 24.29 -3.77 -13.92
CA LEU A 85 24.95 -5.07 -14.02
C LEU A 85 25.77 -5.18 -15.32
N PHE A 86 25.17 -4.81 -16.45
CA PHE A 86 25.79 -4.83 -17.76
C PHE A 86 27.03 -3.94 -17.83
N ILE A 87 26.98 -2.76 -17.22
CA ILE A 87 28.12 -1.84 -17.07
C ILE A 87 29.19 -2.45 -16.17
N ARG A 88 28.81 -2.95 -14.98
CA ARG A 88 29.72 -3.54 -13.99
C ARG A 88 30.52 -4.70 -14.57
N GLU A 89 29.87 -5.56 -15.34
CA GLU A 89 30.50 -6.73 -15.98
C GLU A 89 31.21 -6.39 -17.30
N LYS A 90 31.27 -5.12 -17.69
CA LYS A 90 31.92 -4.62 -18.92
C LYS A 90 31.48 -5.36 -20.19
N ARG A 91 30.24 -5.88 -20.22
CA ARG A 91 29.70 -6.70 -21.32
C ARG A 91 29.64 -5.94 -22.66
N TYR A 92 29.68 -4.60 -22.62
CA TYR A 92 29.71 -3.73 -23.80
C TYR A 92 30.99 -3.88 -24.66
N ARG A 93 32.15 -4.20 -24.06
CA ARG A 93 33.46 -4.17 -24.75
C ARG A 93 33.64 -5.18 -25.87
N GLY A 94 32.76 -6.19 -25.97
CA GLY A 94 32.80 -7.23 -27.02
C GLY A 94 31.49 -7.40 -27.78
N LEU A 95 30.49 -6.54 -27.55
CA LEU A 95 29.13 -6.74 -28.04
C LEU A 95 29.03 -6.55 -29.56
N ILE A 96 29.72 -5.54 -30.09
CA ILE A 96 29.79 -5.24 -31.54
C ILE A 96 30.43 -6.41 -32.30
N GLY A 97 31.50 -7.00 -31.74
CA GLY A 97 32.16 -8.16 -32.33
C GLY A 97 31.27 -9.42 -32.34
N LYS A 98 30.47 -9.64 -31.29
CA LYS A 98 29.54 -10.78 -31.20
C LYS A 98 28.35 -10.64 -32.15
N LEU A 99 27.80 -9.42 -32.30
CA LEU A 99 26.73 -9.13 -33.27
C LEU A 99 27.21 -9.35 -34.70
N ARG A 100 28.41 -8.84 -35.04
CA ARG A 100 28.98 -9.00 -36.38
C ARG A 100 29.28 -10.46 -36.74
N LYS A 101 29.60 -11.29 -35.74
CA LYS A 101 29.85 -12.73 -35.92
C LYS A 101 28.60 -13.61 -35.84
N LEU A 102 27.40 -13.02 -35.69
CA LEU A 102 26.14 -13.75 -35.53
C LEU A 102 26.26 -14.89 -34.51
N ASP A 103 26.82 -14.59 -33.33
CA ASP A 103 26.99 -15.58 -32.26
C ASP A 103 25.63 -16.22 -31.94
N ARG A 104 25.50 -17.54 -32.15
CA ARG A 104 24.25 -18.29 -31.98
C ARG A 104 23.67 -18.10 -30.58
N LYS A 105 24.50 -18.01 -29.55
CA LYS A 105 24.04 -17.80 -28.16
C LYS A 105 23.39 -16.42 -27.98
N LEU A 106 23.95 -15.40 -28.62
CA LEU A 106 23.40 -14.05 -28.58
C LEU A 106 22.06 -13.99 -29.32
N LEU A 107 21.96 -14.63 -30.48
CA LEU A 107 20.72 -14.69 -31.26
C LEU A 107 19.59 -15.40 -30.51
N ILE A 108 19.88 -16.50 -29.81
CA ILE A 108 18.89 -17.20 -28.97
C ILE A 108 18.35 -16.26 -27.89
N VAL A 109 19.23 -15.59 -27.14
CA VAL A 109 18.81 -14.66 -26.07
C VAL A 109 18.00 -13.48 -26.62
N LEU A 110 18.38 -12.96 -27.80
CA LEU A 110 17.60 -11.91 -28.47
C LEU A 110 16.22 -12.41 -28.89
N SER A 111 16.13 -13.60 -29.47
CA SER A 111 14.85 -14.20 -29.88
C SER A 111 13.92 -14.44 -28.69
N GLU A 112 14.46 -14.86 -27.54
CA GLU A 112 13.72 -15.04 -26.30
C GLU A 112 13.26 -13.72 -25.70
N GLY A 113 14.09 -12.68 -25.79
CA GLY A 113 13.71 -11.31 -25.43
C GLY A 113 12.58 -10.78 -26.30
N VAL A 114 12.65 -10.98 -27.61
CA VAL A 114 11.58 -10.62 -28.55
C VAL A 114 10.31 -11.41 -28.24
N PHE A 115 10.40 -12.71 -28.01
CA PHE A 115 9.27 -13.55 -27.61
C PHE A 115 8.60 -13.02 -26.32
N PHE A 116 9.40 -12.73 -25.29
CA PHE A 116 8.91 -12.15 -24.03
C PHE A 116 8.16 -10.83 -24.27
N ILE A 117 8.73 -9.92 -25.07
CA ILE A 117 8.11 -8.62 -25.39
C ILE A 117 6.82 -8.81 -26.18
N LEU A 118 6.77 -9.73 -27.14
CA LEU A 118 5.56 -9.99 -27.94
C LEU A 118 4.42 -10.51 -27.07
N ILE A 119 4.70 -11.44 -26.15
CA ILE A 119 3.69 -11.94 -25.19
C ILE A 119 3.22 -10.82 -24.27
N PHE A 120 4.16 -10.05 -23.71
CA PHE A 120 3.84 -8.90 -22.86
C PHE A 120 2.92 -7.91 -23.58
N LEU A 121 3.30 -7.46 -24.78
CA LEU A 121 2.52 -6.50 -25.58
C LEU A 121 1.15 -7.06 -25.98
N THR A 122 1.07 -8.35 -26.29
CA THR A 122 -0.21 -9.00 -26.62
C THR A 122 -1.18 -8.93 -25.45
N VAL A 123 -0.76 -9.39 -24.27
CA VAL A 123 -1.61 -9.38 -23.06
C VAL A 123 -1.92 -7.95 -22.64
N PHE A 124 -0.91 -7.08 -22.57
CA PHE A 124 -1.08 -5.67 -22.20
C PHE A 124 -2.09 -4.95 -23.11
N SER A 125 -1.96 -5.13 -24.43
CA SER A 125 -2.87 -4.56 -25.43
C SER A 125 -4.30 -5.06 -25.25
N LEU A 126 -4.49 -6.37 -25.03
CA LEU A 126 -5.81 -6.96 -24.86
C LEU A 126 -6.57 -6.36 -23.67
N PHE A 127 -5.91 -6.17 -22.53
CA PHE A 127 -6.55 -5.61 -21.33
C PHE A 127 -6.94 -4.14 -21.48
N TYR A 128 -6.14 -3.33 -22.17
CA TYR A 128 -6.43 -1.90 -22.33
C TYR A 128 -7.32 -1.55 -23.52
N THR A 129 -7.22 -2.32 -24.62
CA THR A 129 -7.82 -1.94 -25.92
C THR A 129 -8.84 -2.96 -26.42
N GLY A 130 -8.89 -4.16 -25.84
CA GLY A 130 -9.68 -5.28 -26.35
C GLY A 130 -9.16 -5.87 -27.67
N LYS A 131 -8.05 -5.33 -28.22
CA LYS A 131 -7.44 -5.76 -29.48
C LYS A 131 -6.01 -6.22 -29.25
N VAL A 132 -5.58 -7.19 -30.06
CA VAL A 132 -4.18 -7.64 -30.07
C VAL A 132 -3.34 -6.62 -30.84
N PHE A 133 -2.24 -6.14 -30.24
CA PHE A 133 -1.30 -5.17 -30.84
C PHE A 133 -1.92 -3.84 -31.33
N ASP A 134 -2.87 -3.25 -30.60
CA ASP A 134 -3.30 -1.87 -30.88
C ASP A 134 -2.23 -0.88 -30.40
N LEU A 135 -1.29 -0.57 -31.31
CA LEU A 135 -0.16 0.32 -31.04
C LEU A 135 -0.61 1.74 -30.67
N TYR A 136 -1.72 2.22 -31.22
CA TYR A 136 -2.25 3.55 -30.91
C TYR A 136 -2.78 3.57 -29.47
N GLY A 137 -3.56 2.55 -29.10
CA GLY A 137 -4.06 2.39 -27.73
C GLY A 137 -2.94 2.23 -26.70
N ILE A 138 -1.93 1.40 -26.98
CA ILE A 138 -0.76 1.23 -26.11
C ILE A 138 -0.05 2.56 -25.88
N LYS A 139 0.21 3.34 -26.94
CA LYS A 139 0.85 4.65 -26.83
C LYS A 139 0.01 5.60 -25.96
N ALA A 140 -1.29 5.66 -26.21
CA ALA A 140 -2.19 6.52 -25.45
C ALA A 140 -2.22 6.17 -23.95
N VAL A 141 -2.15 4.88 -23.59
CA VAL A 141 -2.07 4.42 -22.20
C VAL A 141 -0.78 4.90 -21.54
N LEU A 142 0.36 4.75 -22.22
CA LEU A 142 1.66 5.19 -21.69
C LEU A 142 1.70 6.71 -21.51
N ASP A 143 1.25 7.47 -22.50
CA ASP A 143 1.24 8.93 -22.47
C ASP A 143 0.35 9.44 -21.32
N LYS A 144 -0.87 8.90 -21.18
CA LYS A 144 -1.79 9.27 -20.09
C LYS A 144 -1.29 8.83 -18.72
N GLY A 145 -0.69 7.64 -18.62
CA GLY A 145 -0.16 7.13 -17.35
C GLY A 145 1.00 7.99 -16.82
N ILE A 146 1.93 8.37 -17.70
CA ILE A 146 3.06 9.25 -17.33
C ILE A 146 2.56 10.65 -16.95
N ALA A 147 1.67 11.23 -17.77
CA ALA A 147 1.10 12.55 -17.48
C ALA A 147 0.35 12.58 -16.14
N TYR A 148 -0.44 11.55 -15.85
CA TYR A 148 -1.14 11.41 -14.58
C TYR A 148 -0.18 11.35 -13.39
N TRP A 149 0.86 10.52 -13.46
CA TRP A 149 1.88 10.44 -12.39
C TRP A 149 2.61 11.76 -12.16
N TYR A 150 2.92 12.48 -13.23
CA TYR A 150 3.56 13.79 -13.13
C TYR A 150 2.67 14.80 -12.40
N GLU A 151 1.39 14.86 -12.75
CA GLU A 151 0.43 15.74 -12.08
C GLU A 151 0.20 15.33 -10.61
N MET A 152 0.08 14.03 -10.33
CA MET A 152 -0.06 13.53 -8.94
C MET A 152 1.17 13.88 -8.09
N HIS A 153 2.37 13.81 -8.66
CA HIS A 153 3.61 14.20 -7.99
C HIS A 153 3.63 15.71 -7.69
N LYS A 154 3.13 16.54 -8.60
CA LYS A 154 3.08 18.00 -8.46
C LYS A 154 2.09 18.46 -7.39
N ILE A 155 0.90 17.87 -7.36
CA ILE A 155 -0.19 18.25 -6.44
C ILE A 155 0.07 17.74 -5.01
N GLN A 156 0.93 16.72 -4.85
CA GLN A 156 1.16 16.04 -3.56
C GLN A 156 -0.15 15.56 -2.93
N ARG A 157 -0.98 14.87 -3.73
CA ARG A 157 -2.36 14.47 -3.37
C ARG A 157 -2.49 13.91 -1.94
N ILE A 158 -1.52 13.09 -1.53
CA ILE A 158 -1.40 12.54 -0.17
C ILE A 158 0.06 12.73 0.28
N GLY A 159 0.47 14.00 0.38
CA GLY A 159 1.81 14.41 0.78
C GLY A 159 2.15 13.98 2.20
N GLY A 160 3.42 13.67 2.45
CA GLY A 160 3.88 13.26 3.78
C GLY A 160 5.40 13.24 3.91
N PRO A 161 5.93 13.03 5.12
CA PRO A 161 7.37 13.11 5.37
C PRO A 161 8.15 12.04 4.59
N MET A 162 9.39 12.37 4.20
CA MET A 162 10.27 11.44 3.48
C MET A 162 10.51 10.15 4.26
N TYR A 163 10.54 10.22 5.59
CA TYR A 163 10.78 9.06 6.45
C TYR A 163 9.56 8.16 6.64
N PHE A 164 8.39 8.46 6.07
CA PHE A 164 7.10 7.80 6.34
C PHE A 164 7.14 6.26 6.46
N TYR A 165 7.84 5.57 5.56
CA TYR A 165 7.87 4.09 5.52
C TYR A 165 8.77 3.45 6.59
N LEU A 166 9.82 4.13 7.04
CA LEU A 166 10.79 3.55 8.00
C LEU A 166 10.18 3.32 9.40
N PRO A 167 9.51 4.30 10.03
CA PRO A 167 8.77 4.09 11.27
C PRO A 167 7.69 3.03 11.12
N LEU A 168 7.02 2.97 9.98
CA LEU A 168 5.98 1.97 9.72
C LEU A 168 6.56 0.55 9.69
N MET A 169 7.67 0.33 8.98
CA MET A 169 8.38 -0.95 9.01
C MET A 169 8.95 -1.26 10.39
N ALA A 170 9.48 -0.28 11.12
CA ALA A 170 9.99 -0.47 12.47
C ALA A 170 8.88 -0.83 13.47
N LEU A 171 7.70 -0.23 13.31
CA LEU A 171 6.56 -0.44 14.20
C LEU A 171 5.93 -1.84 14.01
N TYR A 172 5.92 -2.34 12.78
CA TYR A 172 5.19 -3.57 12.41
C TYR A 172 6.08 -4.76 12.02
N GLU A 173 7.36 -4.56 11.70
CA GLU A 173 8.25 -5.60 11.16
C GLU A 173 9.73 -5.41 11.61
N LEU A 174 9.96 -5.03 12.88
CA LEU A 174 11.30 -4.67 13.39
C LEU A 174 12.40 -5.74 13.15
N PRO A 175 12.18 -7.05 13.37
CA PRO A 175 13.18 -8.07 13.10
C PRO A 175 13.50 -8.16 11.62
N VAL A 176 12.50 -8.07 10.75
CA VAL A 176 12.73 -8.06 9.30
C VAL A 176 13.58 -6.85 8.92
N LEU A 177 13.32 -5.69 9.52
CA LEU A 177 14.13 -4.50 9.30
C LEU A 177 15.60 -4.72 9.71
N ILE A 178 15.84 -5.19 10.93
CA ILE A 178 17.20 -5.39 11.47
C ILE A 178 17.94 -6.48 10.70
N PHE A 179 17.36 -7.67 10.58
CA PHE A 179 18.00 -8.81 9.91
C PHE A 179 18.06 -8.65 8.39
N GLY A 180 17.12 -7.92 7.80
CA GLY A 180 17.13 -7.57 6.39
C GLY A 180 18.28 -6.63 6.04
N PHE A 181 18.47 -5.53 6.79
CA PHE A 181 19.62 -4.64 6.58
C PHE A 181 20.96 -5.34 6.87
N ALA A 182 21.04 -6.14 7.95
CA ALA A 182 22.22 -6.94 8.23
C ALA A 182 22.53 -7.94 7.09
N GLY A 183 21.48 -8.58 6.55
CA GLY A 183 21.57 -9.49 5.41
C GLY A 183 22.05 -8.80 4.13
N ILE A 184 21.58 -7.58 3.83
CA ILE A 184 22.05 -6.79 2.68
C ILE A 184 23.57 -6.61 2.76
N VAL A 185 24.09 -6.18 3.91
CA VAL A 185 25.53 -5.97 4.12
C VAL A 185 26.31 -7.28 4.01
N HIS A 186 25.79 -8.36 4.62
CA HIS A 186 26.42 -9.69 4.60
C HIS A 186 26.53 -10.25 3.18
N TYR A 187 25.44 -10.19 2.41
CA TYR A 187 25.41 -10.76 1.06
C TYR A 187 26.14 -9.92 0.01
N TYR A 188 26.19 -8.61 0.20
CA TYR A 188 27.05 -7.74 -0.59
C TYR A 188 28.52 -8.13 -0.43
N LYS A 189 28.98 -8.35 0.81
CA LYS A 189 30.37 -8.80 1.09
C LYS A 189 30.66 -10.19 0.53
N LYS A 190 29.68 -11.09 0.50
CA LYS A 190 29.79 -12.43 -0.11
C LYS A 190 29.73 -12.42 -1.65
N ASN A 191 29.54 -11.26 -2.27
CA ASN A 191 29.39 -11.12 -3.72
C ASN A 191 28.29 -12.03 -4.32
N ASN A 192 27.21 -12.26 -3.56
CA ASN A 192 26.07 -13.05 -4.05
C ASN A 192 25.19 -12.15 -4.93
N LEU A 193 25.20 -12.39 -6.24
CA LEU A 193 24.50 -11.56 -7.21
C LEU A 193 22.99 -11.49 -6.96
N PHE A 194 22.34 -12.63 -6.69
CA PHE A 194 20.90 -12.70 -6.47
C PHE A 194 20.49 -11.93 -5.22
N MET A 195 21.20 -12.12 -4.11
CA MET A 195 20.93 -11.39 -2.87
C MET A 195 21.28 -9.90 -2.99
N THR A 196 22.29 -9.55 -3.80
CA THR A 196 22.60 -8.15 -4.13
C THR A 196 21.48 -7.52 -4.95
N PHE A 197 20.87 -8.26 -5.88
CA PHE A 197 19.68 -7.81 -6.59
C PHE A 197 18.50 -7.56 -5.64
N LEU A 198 18.21 -8.49 -4.72
CA LEU A 198 17.16 -8.28 -3.71
C LEU A 198 17.47 -7.06 -2.84
N GLY A 199 18.73 -6.87 -2.43
CA GLY A 199 19.15 -5.71 -1.64
C GLY A 199 18.98 -4.39 -2.42
N TYR A 200 19.38 -4.38 -3.70
CA TYR A 200 19.10 -3.26 -4.61
C TYR A 200 17.60 -3.00 -4.70
N TRP A 201 16.80 -4.04 -4.90
CA TRP A 201 15.36 -3.95 -5.04
C TRP A 201 14.70 -3.34 -3.79
N ALA A 202 15.06 -3.83 -2.59
CA ALA A 202 14.59 -3.29 -1.32
C ALA A 202 14.98 -1.81 -1.14
N MET A 203 16.27 -1.49 -1.30
CA MET A 203 16.80 -0.15 -1.05
C MET A 203 16.27 0.89 -2.02
N THR A 204 16.25 0.58 -3.31
CA THR A 204 15.78 1.53 -4.33
C THR A 204 14.29 1.81 -4.22
N ASN A 205 13.47 0.79 -3.92
CA ASN A 205 12.05 1.02 -3.68
C ASN A 205 11.84 1.85 -2.41
N LEU A 206 12.57 1.55 -1.33
CA LEU A 206 12.48 2.34 -0.10
C LEU A 206 12.81 3.81 -0.39
N ILE A 207 13.89 4.09 -1.14
CA ILE A 207 14.28 5.46 -1.51
C ILE A 207 13.23 6.12 -2.42
N ILE A 208 12.78 5.45 -3.49
CA ILE A 208 11.87 6.03 -4.48
C ILE A 208 10.50 6.31 -3.86
N TYR A 209 9.90 5.35 -3.14
CA TYR A 209 8.63 5.61 -2.48
C TYR A 209 8.78 6.62 -1.36
N SER A 210 9.92 6.66 -0.67
CA SER A 210 10.24 7.74 0.29
C SER A 210 10.39 9.10 -0.39
N TYR A 211 10.69 9.18 -1.68
CA TYR A 211 10.75 10.42 -2.45
C TYR A 211 9.43 10.82 -3.12
N LEU A 212 8.65 9.84 -3.61
CA LEU A 212 7.38 10.11 -4.29
C LEU A 212 6.39 10.81 -3.35
N GLN A 213 5.70 11.83 -3.86
CA GLN A 213 4.84 12.69 -3.05
C GLN A 213 3.52 12.03 -2.61
N GLU A 214 3.22 10.82 -3.09
CA GLU A 214 2.08 10.05 -2.62
C GLU A 214 2.51 9.07 -1.53
N LYS A 215 2.12 9.37 -0.29
CA LYS A 215 2.44 8.58 0.91
C LYS A 215 1.22 7.81 1.35
N VAL A 216 1.19 6.53 1.05
CA VAL A 216 0.12 5.65 1.45
C VAL A 216 0.68 4.36 2.07
N PRO A 217 0.12 3.89 3.20
CA PRO A 217 0.72 2.81 4.00
C PRO A 217 1.01 1.50 3.24
N TRP A 218 0.23 1.17 2.21
CA TRP A 218 0.34 -0.11 1.49
C TRP A 218 1.55 -0.22 0.57
N LEU A 219 2.15 0.91 0.15
CA LEU A 219 3.34 0.88 -0.70
C LEU A 219 4.57 0.33 0.04
N VAL A 220 4.51 0.23 1.38
CA VAL A 220 5.53 -0.43 2.18
C VAL A 220 5.77 -1.88 1.78
N LEU A 221 4.76 -2.57 1.23
CA LEU A 221 4.88 -3.97 0.82
C LEU A 221 5.96 -4.16 -0.24
N ILE A 222 6.19 -3.15 -1.07
CA ILE A 222 7.09 -3.22 -2.21
C ILE A 222 8.56 -3.30 -1.79
N PRO A 223 9.10 -2.41 -0.92
CA PRO A 223 10.44 -2.58 -0.35
C PRO A 223 10.51 -3.69 0.72
N LEU A 224 9.41 -3.97 1.42
CA LEU A 224 9.39 -4.99 2.48
C LEU A 224 9.56 -6.40 1.91
N LEU A 225 8.92 -6.72 0.79
CA LEU A 225 8.95 -8.05 0.18
C LEU A 225 10.37 -8.60 -0.07
N PRO A 226 11.28 -7.91 -0.80
CA PRO A 226 12.66 -8.37 -0.94
C PRO A 226 13.41 -8.37 0.39
N LEU A 227 13.11 -7.44 1.30
CA LEU A 227 13.77 -7.38 2.60
C LEU A 227 13.44 -8.60 3.48
N ILE A 228 12.20 -9.10 3.42
CA ILE A 228 11.77 -10.34 4.07
C ILE A 228 12.59 -11.53 3.56
N LEU A 229 12.76 -11.65 2.24
CA LEU A 229 13.53 -12.75 1.64
C LEU A 229 14.99 -12.72 2.12
N ILE A 230 15.59 -11.53 2.18
CA ILE A 230 16.96 -11.35 2.67
C ILE A 230 17.04 -11.68 4.17
N ALA A 231 16.11 -11.17 4.98
CA ALA A 231 16.07 -11.43 6.42
C ALA A 231 15.92 -12.92 6.71
N ALA A 232 15.04 -13.61 6.00
CA ALA A 232 14.83 -15.05 6.12
C ALA A 232 16.08 -15.85 5.73
N ALA A 233 16.72 -15.51 4.61
CA ALA A 233 17.95 -16.16 4.17
C ALA A 233 19.10 -15.94 5.17
N TYR A 234 19.26 -14.70 5.65
CA TYR A 234 20.30 -14.34 6.62
C TYR A 234 20.08 -15.04 7.96
N LEU A 235 18.84 -15.05 8.48
CA LEU A 235 18.49 -15.79 9.70
C LEU A 235 18.72 -17.31 9.53
N GLY A 236 18.41 -17.86 8.35
CA GLY A 236 18.68 -19.26 8.02
C GLY A 236 20.17 -19.62 8.08
N GLU A 237 21.06 -18.70 7.71
CA GLU A 237 22.52 -18.88 7.88
C GLU A 237 23.01 -18.61 9.30
N LEU A 238 22.37 -17.68 10.02
CA LEU A 238 22.78 -17.24 11.36
C LEU A 238 22.40 -18.26 12.44
N LEU A 239 21.13 -18.71 12.46
CA LEU A 239 20.58 -19.54 13.53
C LEU A 239 21.39 -20.83 13.79
N PRO A 240 21.81 -21.62 12.77
CA PRO A 240 22.59 -22.83 13.00
C PRO A 240 23.99 -22.57 13.59
N ARG A 241 24.50 -21.34 13.46
CA ARG A 241 25.83 -20.94 13.94
C ARG A 241 25.80 -20.35 15.35
N LEU A 242 24.62 -20.02 15.86
CA LEU A 242 24.47 -19.44 17.20
C LEU A 242 24.73 -20.51 18.27
N ARG A 243 25.65 -20.23 19.17
CA ARG A 243 25.84 -21.02 20.39
C ARG A 243 24.86 -20.51 21.45
N PHE A 244 23.89 -21.33 21.86
CA PHE A 244 22.89 -20.96 22.86
C PHE A 244 23.49 -20.53 24.21
N ASN A 245 24.64 -21.11 24.58
CA ASN A 245 25.34 -20.78 25.83
C ASN A 245 26.14 -19.46 25.75
N SER A 246 26.24 -18.84 24.57
CA SER A 246 26.85 -17.51 24.42
C SER A 246 25.84 -16.43 24.77
N LYS A 247 26.29 -15.36 25.45
CA LYS A 247 25.48 -14.16 25.73
C LYS A 247 24.83 -13.60 24.45
N ILE A 248 25.56 -13.59 23.33
CA ILE A 248 25.07 -13.08 22.03
C ILE A 248 24.02 -14.01 21.43
N GLY A 249 24.24 -15.33 21.54
CA GLY A 249 23.28 -16.34 21.07
C GLY A 249 21.96 -16.25 21.83
N ALA A 250 22.04 -16.23 23.16
CA ALA A 250 20.89 -16.07 24.03
C ALA A 250 20.13 -14.76 23.75
N ALA A 251 20.83 -13.63 23.68
CA ALA A 251 20.22 -12.33 23.39
C ALA A 251 19.51 -12.29 22.02
N THR A 252 20.10 -12.90 20.98
CA THR A 252 19.50 -12.97 19.64
C THR A 252 18.20 -13.76 19.65
N ILE A 253 18.16 -14.88 20.37
CA ILE A 253 16.96 -15.73 20.47
C ILE A 253 15.88 -15.06 21.30
N ILE A 254 16.25 -14.45 22.43
CA ILE A 254 15.32 -13.68 23.26
C ILE A 254 14.70 -12.56 22.41
N PHE A 255 15.52 -11.84 21.65
CA PHE A 255 15.03 -10.79 20.74
C PHE A 255 14.07 -11.36 19.68
N LEU A 256 14.41 -12.48 19.04
CA LEU A 256 13.54 -13.11 18.03
C LEU A 256 12.22 -13.60 18.63
N VAL A 257 12.24 -14.18 19.83
CA VAL A 257 11.04 -14.68 20.51
C VAL A 257 10.16 -13.52 20.97
N ILE A 258 10.72 -12.53 21.66
CA ILE A 258 9.98 -11.35 22.11
C ILE A 258 9.42 -10.59 20.91
N GLY A 259 10.25 -10.36 19.89
CA GLY A 259 9.84 -9.70 18.65
C GLY A 259 8.69 -10.45 17.99
N SER A 260 8.84 -11.74 17.72
CA SER A 260 7.79 -12.56 17.08
C SER A 260 6.49 -12.56 17.88
N SER A 261 6.57 -12.74 19.20
CA SER A 261 5.39 -12.70 20.09
C SER A 261 4.70 -11.34 20.06
N TYR A 262 5.47 -10.26 20.09
CA TYR A 262 4.95 -8.90 19.99
C TYR A 262 4.26 -8.64 18.64
N PHE A 263 4.79 -9.15 17.52
CA PHE A 263 4.12 -9.00 16.22
C PHE A 263 2.83 -9.80 16.13
N VAL A 264 2.79 -11.02 16.65
CA VAL A 264 1.54 -11.80 16.72
C VAL A 264 0.51 -11.04 17.54
N TYR A 265 0.89 -10.53 18.71
CA TYR A 265 0.03 -9.71 19.57
C TYR A 265 -0.48 -8.45 18.87
N SER A 266 0.44 -7.66 18.30
CA SER A 266 0.11 -6.42 17.60
C SER A 266 -0.77 -6.71 16.36
N SER A 267 -0.59 -7.88 15.71
CA SER A 267 -1.35 -8.27 14.52
C SER A 267 -2.78 -8.57 14.92
N ILE A 268 -2.98 -9.32 16.01
CA ILE A 268 -4.30 -9.57 16.58
C ILE A 268 -4.98 -8.25 16.97
N LEU A 269 -4.27 -7.34 17.62
CA LEU A 269 -4.80 -6.03 17.99
C LEU A 269 -5.32 -5.27 16.78
N LEU A 270 -4.47 -5.00 15.78
CA LEU A 270 -4.89 -4.24 14.60
C LEU A 270 -6.05 -4.92 13.85
N ASN A 271 -6.02 -6.24 13.74
CA ASN A 271 -6.96 -6.98 12.91
C ASN A 271 -8.34 -7.22 13.55
N TYR A 272 -8.43 -7.20 14.88
CA TYR A 272 -9.65 -7.57 15.61
C TYR A 272 -10.12 -6.54 16.63
N TYR A 273 -9.22 -5.77 17.26
CA TYR A 273 -9.57 -4.86 18.35
C TYR A 273 -9.45 -3.39 17.94
N ASN A 274 -8.33 -3.01 17.32
CA ASN A 274 -7.99 -1.66 16.92
C ASN A 274 -8.35 -1.36 15.46
N TYR A 275 -9.21 -2.15 14.81
CA TYR A 275 -9.47 -2.06 13.36
C TYR A 275 -10.14 -0.75 12.90
N THR A 276 -10.61 0.08 13.84
CA THR A 276 -11.08 1.46 13.61
C THR A 276 -10.35 2.49 14.48
N ASN A 277 -9.23 2.13 15.12
CA ASN A 277 -8.51 3.03 16.02
C ASN A 277 -7.67 4.03 15.20
N PRO A 278 -7.95 5.34 15.26
CA PRO A 278 -7.21 6.36 14.50
C PRO A 278 -5.72 6.47 14.88
N ALA A 279 -5.30 5.86 16.00
CA ALA A 279 -3.90 5.77 16.40
C ALA A 279 -3.11 4.69 15.63
N GLU A 280 -3.74 3.89 14.76
CA GLU A 280 -3.05 2.88 13.95
C GLU A 280 -2.65 3.42 12.56
N PRO A 281 -1.34 3.55 12.27
CA PRO A 281 -0.87 4.08 10.98
C PRO A 281 -1.30 3.35 9.72
N LEU A 282 -1.73 2.08 9.83
CA LEU A 282 -2.13 1.27 8.68
C LEU A 282 -3.59 1.48 8.26
N ILE A 283 -4.39 2.10 9.11
CA ILE A 283 -5.81 2.30 8.82
C ILE A 283 -5.99 3.49 7.88
N GLN A 284 -6.85 3.29 6.90
CA GLN A 284 -7.01 4.20 5.76
C GLN A 284 -8.03 5.29 6.06
N ALA A 285 -7.83 6.48 5.49
CA ALA A 285 -8.78 7.58 5.60
C ALA A 285 -10.19 7.26 5.05
N ALA A 286 -10.29 6.28 4.15
CA ALA A 286 -11.56 5.83 3.60
C ALA A 286 -12.32 4.85 4.52
N GLN A 287 -11.70 4.30 5.56
CA GLN A 287 -12.35 3.41 6.50
C GLN A 287 -13.17 4.23 7.50
N PRO A 288 -14.50 4.02 7.60
CA PRO A 288 -15.30 4.73 8.58
C PRO A 288 -14.96 4.24 10.00
N PRO A 289 -14.67 5.12 10.96
CA PRO A 289 -14.53 4.70 12.34
C PRO A 289 -15.88 4.27 12.92
N GLN A 290 -15.88 3.57 14.06
CA GLN A 290 -17.12 3.13 14.72
C GLN A 290 -18.12 4.29 14.93
N LYS A 291 -17.62 5.46 15.33
CA LYS A 291 -18.39 6.70 15.52
C LYS A 291 -19.13 7.15 14.25
N PHE A 292 -18.60 6.85 13.06
CA PHE A 292 -19.27 7.16 11.80
C PHE A 292 -20.45 6.21 11.54
N SER A 293 -20.31 4.94 11.90
CA SER A 293 -21.42 3.98 11.85
C SER A 293 -22.55 4.42 12.79
N GLU A 294 -22.22 4.90 13.99
CA GLU A 294 -23.19 5.47 14.93
C GLU A 294 -23.89 6.70 14.34
N LEU A 295 -23.18 7.60 13.66
CA LEU A 295 -23.76 8.74 12.94
C LEU A 295 -24.74 8.28 11.85
N ILE A 296 -24.39 7.29 11.02
CA ILE A 296 -25.28 6.76 9.99
C ILE A 296 -26.52 6.09 10.61
N ASN A 297 -26.34 5.33 11.69
CA ASN A 297 -27.45 4.73 12.42
C ASN A 297 -28.38 5.79 12.99
N LYS A 298 -27.83 6.90 13.51
CA LYS A 298 -28.62 8.02 14.03
C LYS A 298 -29.40 8.75 12.93
N ILE A 299 -28.78 8.97 11.77
CA ILE A 299 -29.47 9.49 10.58
C ILE A 299 -30.67 8.62 10.21
N ASN A 300 -30.49 7.29 10.20
CA ASN A 300 -31.56 6.35 9.88
C ASN A 300 -32.66 6.34 10.97
N GLU A 301 -32.28 6.29 12.25
CA GLU A 301 -33.19 6.35 13.40
C GLU A 301 -34.12 7.57 13.33
N ILE A 302 -33.54 8.75 13.12
CA ILE A 302 -34.30 9.99 13.02
C ILE A 302 -35.13 10.02 11.74
N SER A 303 -34.59 9.55 10.61
CA SER A 303 -35.35 9.55 9.37
C SER A 303 -36.61 8.68 9.43
N LEU A 304 -36.58 7.55 10.15
CA LEU A 304 -37.75 6.70 10.38
C LEU A 304 -38.89 7.41 11.13
N GLN A 305 -38.60 8.48 11.88
CA GLN A 305 -39.60 9.30 12.57
C GLN A 305 -40.35 10.24 11.61
N TYR A 306 -39.88 10.36 10.36
CA TYR A 306 -40.50 11.16 9.30
C TYR A 306 -41.06 10.23 8.22
N GLN A 307 -42.26 10.52 7.72
CA GLN A 307 -42.93 9.66 6.74
C GLN A 307 -42.11 9.56 5.44
N ASN A 308 -42.02 8.35 4.88
CA ASN A 308 -41.46 8.04 3.54
C ASN A 308 -39.97 8.36 3.29
N GLN A 309 -39.10 8.38 4.30
CA GLN A 309 -37.65 8.70 4.12
C GLN A 309 -37.41 10.03 3.37
N SER A 310 -38.41 10.92 3.35
CA SER A 310 -38.32 12.24 2.70
C SER A 310 -37.67 13.29 3.63
N THR A 311 -37.00 12.83 4.68
CA THR A 311 -36.28 13.66 5.64
C THR A 311 -35.27 14.50 4.88
N GLU A 312 -35.38 15.82 5.03
CA GLU A 312 -34.38 16.73 4.47
C GLU A 312 -33.06 16.52 5.21
N ILE A 313 -31.98 16.28 4.46
CA ILE A 313 -30.61 16.21 4.98
C ILE A 313 -29.81 17.34 4.36
N GLN A 314 -29.24 18.21 5.19
CA GLN A 314 -28.35 19.28 4.73
C GLN A 314 -26.91 18.90 5.05
N VAL A 315 -26.06 18.84 4.03
CA VAL A 315 -24.62 18.56 4.17
C VAL A 315 -23.85 19.79 3.76
N THR A 316 -23.12 20.41 4.69
CA THR A 316 -22.32 21.61 4.39
C THR A 316 -20.99 21.27 3.75
N ASP A 317 -20.39 20.14 4.14
CA ASP A 317 -19.05 19.76 3.74
C ASP A 317 -18.99 19.01 2.40
N ALA A 318 -18.14 19.51 1.49
CA ALA A 318 -17.88 18.89 0.20
C ALA A 318 -16.95 17.67 0.28
N GLU A 319 -16.08 17.58 1.29
CA GLU A 319 -15.13 16.46 1.40
C GLU A 319 -15.79 15.14 1.85
N MET A 320 -16.93 15.24 2.55
CA MET A 320 -17.76 14.08 2.92
C MET A 320 -18.69 13.60 1.81
N GLU A 321 -18.90 14.39 0.76
CA GLU A 321 -19.88 14.10 -0.30
C GLU A 321 -19.69 12.68 -0.87
N THR A 322 -18.46 12.31 -1.24
CA THR A 322 -18.17 10.98 -1.80
C THR A 322 -18.55 9.82 -0.87
N GLN A 323 -18.38 9.98 0.45
CA GLN A 323 -18.76 8.92 1.40
C GLN A 323 -20.27 8.88 1.59
N PHE A 324 -20.90 10.05 1.77
CA PHE A 324 -22.34 10.11 1.96
C PHE A 324 -23.14 9.77 0.70
N LEU A 325 -22.60 9.94 -0.51
CA LEU A 325 -23.25 9.46 -1.74
C LEU A 325 -23.61 7.97 -1.67
N TRP A 326 -22.77 7.15 -1.03
CA TRP A 326 -23.06 5.73 -0.83
C TRP A 326 -24.04 5.50 0.32
N TYR A 327 -23.77 6.06 1.50
CA TYR A 327 -24.57 5.80 2.71
C TYR A 327 -25.96 6.42 2.66
N LEU A 328 -26.09 7.57 2.00
CA LEU A 328 -27.33 8.31 1.86
C LEU A 328 -28.03 8.07 0.51
N ARG A 329 -27.60 7.07 -0.29
CA ARG A 329 -28.14 6.81 -1.65
C ARG A 329 -29.64 6.58 -1.74
N HIS A 330 -30.29 6.25 -0.63
CA HIS A 330 -31.73 5.97 -0.56
C HIS A 330 -32.56 7.16 -0.06
N TYR A 331 -31.92 8.27 0.32
CA TYR A 331 -32.59 9.49 0.75
C TYR A 331 -32.79 10.41 -0.44
N ASN A 332 -34.04 10.79 -0.70
CA ASN A 332 -34.41 11.54 -1.91
C ASN A 332 -34.28 13.06 -1.75
N ASN A 333 -34.06 13.57 -0.53
CA ASN A 333 -34.06 15.00 -0.21
C ASN A 333 -32.76 15.43 0.48
N ILE A 334 -31.64 15.32 -0.23
CA ILE A 334 -30.32 15.74 0.26
C ILE A 334 -29.91 17.05 -0.43
N LYS A 335 -29.57 18.05 0.38
CA LYS A 335 -28.96 19.30 -0.08
C LYS A 335 -27.46 19.24 0.19
N TRP A 336 -26.67 19.21 -0.88
CA TRP A 336 -25.21 19.18 -0.83
C TRP A 336 -24.62 20.58 -0.83
N ARG A 337 -23.45 20.75 -0.19
CA ARG A 337 -22.65 21.98 -0.19
C ARG A 337 -23.45 23.21 0.27
N VAL A 338 -24.27 23.02 1.29
CA VAL A 338 -25.09 24.10 1.87
C VAL A 338 -24.15 25.13 2.51
N ASN A 339 -24.28 26.40 2.13
CA ASN A 339 -23.46 27.47 2.68
C ASN A 339 -23.80 27.68 4.17
N ILE A 340 -22.79 27.86 5.01
CA ILE A 340 -22.89 28.07 6.47
C ILE A 340 -23.72 29.32 6.82
N SER A 341 -23.85 30.29 5.91
CA SER A 341 -24.73 31.46 6.10
C SER A 341 -26.20 31.22 5.77
N SER A 342 -26.55 30.02 5.29
CA SER A 342 -27.93 29.66 4.91
C SER A 342 -28.78 29.38 6.14
N LYS A 343 -30.10 29.34 5.95
CA LYS A 343 -31.03 28.94 7.01
C LYS A 343 -31.00 27.42 7.20
N PHE A 344 -30.63 26.97 8.40
CA PHE A 344 -30.67 25.57 8.81
C PHE A 344 -31.97 25.25 9.55
N ASN A 345 -32.83 24.44 8.93
CA ASN A 345 -34.11 24.00 9.48
C ASN A 345 -34.43 22.53 9.15
N ALA A 346 -33.51 21.84 8.49
CA ALA A 346 -33.67 20.44 8.16
C ALA A 346 -33.63 19.58 9.44
N PRO A 347 -34.36 18.45 9.50
CA PRO A 347 -34.29 17.54 10.64
C PRO A 347 -32.89 16.97 10.89
N LEU A 348 -32.07 16.88 9.83
CA LEU A 348 -30.73 16.33 9.85
C LEU A 348 -29.77 17.30 9.16
N ILE A 349 -28.72 17.71 9.87
CA ILE A 349 -27.72 18.63 9.38
C ILE A 349 -26.34 18.08 9.71
N VAL A 350 -25.52 17.85 8.69
CA VAL A 350 -24.15 17.37 8.83
C VAL A 350 -23.17 18.50 8.51
N VAL A 351 -22.27 18.76 9.46
CA VAL A 351 -21.34 19.89 9.43
C VAL A 351 -19.92 19.41 9.70
N LYS A 352 -18.93 20.07 9.09
CA LYS A 352 -17.51 19.87 9.41
C LYS A 352 -17.16 20.49 10.76
N ASP A 353 -16.32 19.83 11.53
CA ASP A 353 -15.84 20.34 12.82
C ASP A 353 -14.32 20.56 12.81
N SER A 354 -13.86 21.71 13.31
CA SER A 354 -12.44 22.13 13.29
C SER A 354 -11.98 22.70 14.63
N ASP A 355 -10.67 22.70 14.91
CA ASP A 355 -10.10 23.04 16.23
C ASP A 355 -10.18 24.54 16.61
N GLY A 356 -10.83 25.37 15.76
CA GLY A 356 -10.99 26.82 15.95
C GLY A 356 -12.45 27.24 16.16
N GLU A 357 -12.85 28.40 15.63
CA GLU A 357 -14.28 28.76 15.55
C GLU A 357 -14.96 27.82 14.55
N SER A 358 -15.40 26.67 15.06
CA SER A 358 -15.89 25.56 14.26
C SER A 358 -17.16 25.96 13.54
N GLU A 359 -17.31 25.55 12.27
CA GLU A 359 -18.57 25.69 11.53
C GLU A 359 -19.73 25.09 12.31
N ALA A 360 -19.47 24.01 13.06
CA ALA A 360 -20.44 23.38 13.95
C ALA A 360 -20.89 24.33 15.08
N ASP A 361 -19.99 25.13 15.66
CA ASP A 361 -20.35 26.09 16.71
C ASP A 361 -21.11 27.30 16.17
N ILE A 362 -20.76 27.77 14.96
CA ILE A 362 -21.49 28.83 14.26
C ILE A 362 -22.92 28.37 13.97
N ILE A 363 -23.08 27.17 13.41
CA ILE A 363 -24.39 26.61 13.10
C ILE A 363 -25.19 26.35 14.38
N LYS A 364 -24.56 25.82 15.43
CA LYS A 364 -25.21 25.60 16.73
C LYS A 364 -25.81 26.89 17.32
N ARG A 365 -25.15 28.05 17.15
CA ARG A 365 -25.69 29.35 17.60
C ARG A 365 -26.93 29.78 16.81
N SER A 366 -27.07 29.32 15.57
CA SER A 366 -28.21 29.62 14.68
C SER A 366 -29.37 28.63 14.79
N LEU A 367 -29.13 27.46 15.41
CA LEU A 367 -30.12 26.42 15.59
C LEU A 367 -30.98 26.66 16.82
N ASN A 368 -32.21 26.14 16.77
CA ASN A 368 -33.12 26.12 17.90
C ASN A 368 -32.65 25.12 18.97
N THR A 369 -33.16 25.26 20.20
CA THR A 369 -32.79 24.40 21.35
C THR A 369 -33.29 22.96 21.25
N ASP A 370 -34.09 22.63 20.24
CA ASP A 370 -34.64 21.29 19.98
C ASP A 370 -33.70 20.40 19.13
N TYR A 371 -32.53 20.91 18.76
CA TYR A 371 -31.48 20.14 18.10
C TYR A 371 -30.51 19.53 19.11
N GLU A 372 -30.23 18.25 18.94
CA GLU A 372 -29.19 17.53 19.65
C GLU A 372 -27.92 17.42 18.78
N ARG A 373 -26.75 17.31 19.44
CA ARG A 373 -25.42 17.25 18.81
C ARG A 373 -24.84 15.85 18.98
N LEU A 374 -24.47 15.20 17.87
CA LEU A 374 -23.68 13.97 17.86
C LEU A 374 -22.35 14.24 17.16
N ASP A 375 -21.26 14.16 17.93
CA ASP A 375 -19.89 14.26 17.41
C ASP A 375 -19.48 12.95 16.75
N SER A 376 -18.87 13.05 15.57
CA SER A 376 -18.38 11.91 14.81
C SER A 376 -17.13 12.32 14.03
N ALA A 377 -16.58 11.39 13.26
CA ALA A 377 -15.44 11.66 12.42
C ALA A 377 -15.36 10.66 11.26
N LYS A 378 -14.67 11.07 10.21
CA LYS A 378 -14.05 10.18 9.22
C LYS A 378 -12.57 10.01 9.57
N MET A 379 -12.00 8.85 9.26
CA MET A 379 -10.56 8.65 9.46
C MET A 379 -9.75 9.59 8.58
N SER A 380 -8.60 10.04 9.08
CA SER A 380 -7.64 10.81 8.30
C SER A 380 -6.34 10.01 8.11
N TRP A 381 -5.49 10.45 7.19
CA TRP A 381 -4.17 9.83 7.02
C TRP A 381 -3.31 10.05 8.25
N TYR A 382 -2.69 8.98 8.74
CA TYR A 382 -1.80 9.06 9.89
C TYR A 382 -0.43 9.61 9.49
N TRP A 383 0.02 10.64 10.19
CA TRP A 383 1.35 11.20 10.04
C TRP A 383 2.12 11.07 11.34
N PHE A 384 3.24 10.35 11.30
CA PHE A 384 4.11 10.18 12.46
C PHE A 384 4.60 11.55 12.96
N LYS A 385 4.28 11.87 14.20
CA LYS A 385 4.90 12.98 14.93
C LYS A 385 5.90 12.41 15.91
N THR A 386 6.98 13.14 16.17
CA THR A 386 7.99 12.75 17.17
C THR A 386 7.40 12.60 18.57
N SER A 387 6.37 13.37 18.88
CA SER A 387 5.58 13.28 20.12
C SER A 387 4.85 11.93 20.28
N ASP A 388 4.59 11.23 19.19
CA ASP A 388 3.81 9.98 19.23
C ASP A 388 4.68 8.79 19.66
N ILE A 389 6.02 8.93 19.69
CA ILE A 389 6.94 7.83 19.99
C ILE A 389 7.09 7.66 21.51
N THR A 390 6.05 7.13 22.15
CA THR A 390 6.05 6.75 23.57
C THR A 390 5.93 5.24 23.72
N LEU A 391 6.33 4.70 24.88
CA LEU A 391 6.17 3.27 25.18
C LEU A 391 4.70 2.84 25.08
N ASP A 392 3.78 3.69 25.54
CA ASP A 392 2.34 3.41 25.50
C ASP A 392 1.80 3.40 24.07
N TYR A 393 2.28 4.28 23.20
CA TYR A 393 1.93 4.25 21.77
C TYR A 393 2.51 3.01 21.08
N LEU A 394 3.79 2.73 21.32
CA LEU A 394 4.48 1.61 20.68
C LEU A 394 3.84 0.29 21.08
N LEU A 395 3.47 0.09 22.35
CA LEU A 395 2.93 -1.19 22.82
C LEU A 395 1.41 -1.31 22.70
N TYR A 396 0.67 -0.20 22.87
CA TYR A 396 -0.78 -0.22 23.02
C TYR A 396 -1.54 0.73 22.09
N ARG A 397 -0.83 1.49 21.24
CA ARG A 397 -1.42 2.52 20.35
C ARG A 397 -2.22 3.56 21.10
N ARG A 398 -1.79 3.90 22.33
CA ARG A 398 -2.34 5.00 23.12
C ARG A 398 -1.52 6.25 22.86
N MET A 399 -2.18 7.31 22.41
CA MET A 399 -1.56 8.59 22.11
C MET A 399 -1.82 9.58 23.24
N ASP A 400 -0.82 10.40 23.58
CA ASP A 400 -0.97 11.49 24.56
C ASP A 400 -1.74 12.68 24.00
N ARG A 401 -1.91 12.73 22.67
CA ARG A 401 -2.70 13.72 21.95
C ARG A 401 -3.94 13.10 21.33
N SER A 402 -4.92 13.94 21.01
CA SER A 402 -6.03 13.53 20.16
C SER A 402 -5.53 13.02 18.78
N PRO A 403 -6.02 11.86 18.32
CA PRO A 403 -5.70 11.34 17.00
C PRO A 403 -6.11 12.32 15.90
N SER A 404 -5.41 12.28 14.77
CA SER A 404 -5.79 13.07 13.61
C SER A 404 -7.02 12.42 12.97
N GLU A 405 -8.18 13.06 13.11
CA GLU A 405 -9.45 12.63 12.53
C GLU A 405 -10.07 13.79 11.75
N TYR A 406 -10.83 13.46 10.70
CA TYR A 406 -11.65 14.43 9.99
C TYR A 406 -12.99 14.54 10.71
N ARG A 407 -13.11 15.50 11.63
CA ARG A 407 -14.28 15.58 12.51
C ARG A 407 -15.50 16.13 11.78
N ILE A 408 -16.64 15.53 12.08
CA ILE A 408 -17.94 15.93 11.57
C ILE A 408 -18.96 15.88 12.71
N VAL A 409 -19.97 16.72 12.62
CA VAL A 409 -21.04 16.81 13.62
C VAL A 409 -22.37 16.60 12.92
N LEU A 410 -23.18 15.73 13.49
CA LEU A 410 -24.59 15.61 13.14
C LEU A 410 -25.41 16.41 14.16
N PHE A 411 -26.09 17.44 13.67
CA PHE A 411 -27.21 18.03 14.38
C PHE A 411 -28.49 17.34 13.92
N TYR A 412 -29.28 16.86 14.87
CA TYR A 412 -30.54 16.19 14.57
C TYR A 412 -31.66 16.65 15.49
N LYS A 413 -32.88 16.64 14.97
CA LYS A 413 -34.09 16.99 15.72
C LYS A 413 -34.92 15.74 16.00
N PRO A 414 -34.91 15.20 17.23
CA PRO A 414 -35.76 14.07 17.58
C PRO A 414 -37.23 14.48 17.60
N LYS A 415 -38.09 13.67 16.99
CA LYS A 415 -39.52 13.65 17.28
C LYS A 415 -39.76 12.62 18.37
N TYR A 416 -39.92 13.11 19.60
CA TYR A 416 -40.51 12.29 20.66
C TYR A 416 -41.95 11.96 20.21
N LEU A 417 -42.27 10.67 20.11
CA LEU A 417 -43.65 10.23 19.92
C LEU A 417 -44.38 10.56 21.22
N ASP A 418 -45.36 11.47 21.15
CA ASP A 418 -46.34 11.68 22.21
C ASP A 418 -47.26 10.46 22.37
#